data_AF-G0UUK0-F1
#
_entry.id   AF-G0UUK0-F1
#
_cell.length_a   1.000
_cell.length_b   1.000
_cell.length_c   1.000
_cell.angle_alpha   90.00
_cell.angle_beta   90.00
_cell.angle_gamma   90.00
#
_symmetry.space_group_name_H-M   'P 1'
#
loop_
_entity.id
_entity.type
_entity.pdbx_description
1 polymer ?
#
loop_
_entity_poly.entity_id
_entity_poly.type
_entity_poly.pdbx_seq_one_letter_code
_entity_poly.pdbx_strand_id
1 'polypeptide(L)'
;MVTLGRYAFTVDYYDPQANLVRQYLLLYFDEDATIEMLDLKTKRVFLKRCAYPSLTPRELFIGATVCIFSRSLKLVDYGDEATRRHFAGSEQEFVILIKEEGLKHMGSIIDRMNSYELRTTNVRLVDLPDSLCSKFGITRRCVVILFKGSDALEKVSGLDKSFPNMTVSISDISDVNRIRDAAFGPGDTTAVTRNCSVCVIKPHAVMSGYQGAIIQRLIDEGFDITALGMYSLSVADAEDFLEVYNGVVPEYQRLVEQMSSGPCWAVQVCAENPVPALRAICGPHDPDVCHVLFPHTLRSKYGVDRTRNGVHCTDLEEDAPLESEFFFSLIQNL
;
A
#
# COMPACT_ATOMS: atom_id res chain seq x y z
N MET A 1 -7.90 -25.53 -0.01
CA MET A 1 -8.76 -24.61 0.76
C MET A 1 -10.20 -24.77 0.29
N VAL A 2 -11.20 -24.70 1.19
CA VAL A 2 -12.61 -24.63 0.80
C VAL A 2 -12.86 -23.22 0.29
N THR A 3 -13.17 -23.06 -1.00
CA THR A 3 -13.59 -21.78 -1.58
C THR A 3 -14.96 -21.41 -1.00
N LEU A 4 -15.01 -20.30 -0.27
CA LEU A 4 -16.26 -19.74 0.24
C LEU A 4 -16.87 -18.88 -0.86
N GLY A 5 -18.09 -19.19 -1.33
CA GLY A 5 -18.76 -18.40 -2.37
C GLY A 5 -19.21 -17.00 -1.92
N ARG A 6 -19.09 -16.70 -0.62
CA ARG A 6 -19.47 -15.41 -0.03
C ARG A 6 -18.60 -15.08 1.18
N TYR A 7 -18.17 -13.83 1.26
CA TYR A 7 -17.48 -13.25 2.41
C TYR A 7 -18.36 -12.21 3.11
N ALA A 8 -18.34 -12.20 4.44
CA ALA A 8 -19.11 -11.27 5.26
C ALA A 8 -18.18 -10.43 6.15
N PHE A 9 -18.39 -9.11 6.13
CA PHE A 9 -17.62 -8.15 6.92
C PHE A 9 -18.54 -7.17 7.64
N THR A 10 -18.24 -6.89 8.90
CA THR A 10 -18.80 -5.74 9.60
C THR A 10 -18.04 -4.50 9.15
N VAL A 11 -18.76 -3.48 8.71
CA VAL A 11 -18.18 -2.22 8.23
C VAL A 11 -18.75 -1.01 8.96
N ASP A 12 -17.89 -0.05 9.26
CA ASP A 12 -18.25 1.25 9.81
C ASP A 12 -18.37 2.29 8.69
N TYR A 13 -19.44 3.07 8.73
CA TYR A 13 -19.70 4.20 7.85
C TYR A 13 -19.97 5.44 8.67
N TYR A 14 -19.18 6.50 8.48
CA TYR A 14 -19.50 7.80 9.04
C TYR A 14 -20.53 8.51 8.15
N ASP A 15 -21.71 8.77 8.70
CA ASP A 15 -22.80 9.52 8.06
C ASP A 15 -22.63 11.01 8.38
N PRO A 16 -22.13 11.84 7.43
CA PRO A 16 -21.84 13.24 7.71
C PRO A 16 -23.09 14.07 7.96
N GLN A 17 -24.26 13.66 7.45
CA GLN A 17 -25.52 14.39 7.68
C GLN A 17 -26.05 14.14 9.09
N ALA A 18 -25.93 12.90 9.57
CA ALA A 18 -26.36 12.52 10.91
C ALA A 18 -25.29 12.72 12.00
N ASN A 19 -24.05 13.02 11.60
CA ASN A 19 -22.87 13.08 12.47
C ASN A 19 -22.73 11.83 13.36
N LEU A 20 -22.84 10.66 12.74
CA LEU A 20 -22.97 9.36 13.41
C LEU A 20 -22.21 8.28 12.63
N VAL A 21 -21.52 7.40 13.35
CA VAL A 21 -21.02 6.14 12.75
C VAL A 21 -22.12 5.08 12.78
N ARG A 22 -22.46 4.56 11.60
CA ARG A 22 -23.39 3.45 11.41
C ARG A 22 -22.61 2.19 11.07
N GLN A 23 -23.11 1.03 11.52
CA GLN A 23 -22.52 -0.25 11.21
C GLN A 23 -23.38 -1.04 10.23
N TYR A 24 -22.75 -1.59 9.22
CA TYR A 24 -23.38 -2.43 8.22
C TYR A 24 -22.70 -3.79 8.15
N LEU A 25 -23.44 -4.80 7.71
CA LEU A 25 -22.90 -6.07 7.25
C LEU A 25 -22.72 -5.96 5.73
N LEU A 26 -21.48 -5.93 5.27
CA LEU A 26 -21.11 -6.04 3.87
C LEU A 26 -20.98 -7.52 3.51
N LEU A 27 -21.70 -7.94 2.48
CA LEU A 27 -21.60 -9.26 1.88
C LEU A 27 -20.96 -9.10 0.50
N TYR A 28 -19.87 -9.82 0.26
CA TYR A 28 -19.22 -9.93 -1.03
C TYR A 28 -19.43 -11.33 -1.59
N PHE A 29 -19.86 -11.44 -2.83
CA PHE A 29 -20.09 -12.70 -3.52
C PHE A 29 -19.02 -12.89 -4.59
N ASP A 30 -18.12 -13.84 -4.36
CA ASP A 30 -16.91 -14.04 -5.17
C ASP A 30 -17.24 -14.60 -6.57
N GLU A 31 -18.30 -15.40 -6.67
CA GLU A 31 -18.73 -16.05 -7.91
C GLU A 31 -19.12 -15.07 -9.03
N ASP A 32 -19.65 -13.90 -8.67
CA ASP A 32 -20.18 -12.92 -9.62
C ASP A 32 -19.76 -11.46 -9.34
N ALA A 33 -18.80 -11.25 -8.44
CA ALA A 33 -18.30 -9.93 -8.03
C ALA A 33 -19.43 -8.95 -7.66
N THR A 34 -20.45 -9.45 -6.97
CA THR A 34 -21.55 -8.64 -6.45
C THR A 34 -21.41 -8.36 -4.96
N ILE A 35 -22.05 -7.28 -4.51
CA ILE A 35 -22.09 -6.88 -3.11
C ILE A 35 -23.51 -6.64 -2.64
N GLU A 36 -23.75 -6.87 -1.35
CA GLU A 36 -24.99 -6.52 -0.65
C GLU A 36 -24.63 -5.90 0.71
N MET A 37 -25.42 -4.92 1.18
CA MET A 37 -25.23 -4.36 2.52
C MET A 37 -26.52 -4.41 3.32
N LEU A 38 -26.41 -4.86 4.57
CA LEU A 38 -27.50 -4.87 5.54
C LEU A 38 -27.16 -3.93 6.69
N ASP A 39 -28.12 -3.16 7.18
CA ASP A 39 -27.98 -2.43 8.44
C ASP A 39 -27.84 -3.43 9.59
N LEU A 40 -26.74 -3.35 10.35
CA LEU A 40 -26.39 -4.39 11.31
C LEU A 40 -27.37 -4.45 12.48
N LYS A 41 -27.99 -3.31 12.84
CA LYS A 41 -28.93 -3.17 13.97
C LYS A 41 -30.33 -3.64 13.59
N THR A 42 -30.83 -3.19 12.44
CA THR A 42 -32.21 -3.44 11.99
C THR A 42 -32.34 -4.68 11.12
N LYS A 43 -31.21 -5.22 10.64
CA LYS A 43 -31.14 -6.31 9.65
C LYS A 43 -31.86 -6.02 8.33
N ARG A 44 -32.18 -4.76 8.05
CA ARG A 44 -32.81 -4.34 6.80
C ARG A 44 -31.77 -4.15 5.71
N VAL A 45 -32.15 -4.44 4.48
CA VAL A 45 -31.32 -4.18 3.30
C VAL A 45 -31.07 -2.67 3.18
N PHE A 46 -29.80 -2.29 3.24
CA PHE A 46 -29.34 -0.94 2.96
C PHE A 46 -28.97 -0.78 1.49
N LEU A 47 -28.22 -1.75 0.94
CA LEU A 47 -27.86 -1.85 -0.46
C LEU A 47 -28.28 -3.23 -0.96
N LYS A 48 -29.19 -3.28 -1.94
CA LYS A 48 -29.57 -4.54 -2.59
C LYS A 48 -28.40 -5.12 -3.36
N ARG A 49 -28.35 -6.45 -3.48
CA ARG A 49 -27.31 -7.16 -4.26
C ARG A 49 -27.14 -6.53 -5.64
N CYS A 50 -25.94 -6.05 -5.94
CA CYS A 50 -25.60 -5.43 -7.20
C CYS A 50 -24.16 -5.73 -7.60
N ALA A 51 -23.86 -5.71 -8.90
CA ALA A 51 -22.50 -5.82 -9.39
C ALA A 51 -21.66 -4.63 -8.93
N TYR A 52 -20.49 -4.92 -8.39
CA TYR A 52 -19.50 -3.90 -8.05
C TYR A 52 -18.10 -4.43 -8.39
N PRO A 53 -17.82 -4.63 -9.70
CA PRO A 53 -16.63 -5.34 -10.17
C PRO A 53 -15.31 -4.62 -9.85
N SER A 54 -15.36 -3.36 -9.44
CA SER A 54 -14.20 -2.60 -8.99
C SER A 54 -13.68 -3.01 -7.61
N LEU A 55 -14.48 -3.75 -6.82
CA LEU A 55 -14.06 -4.25 -5.51
C LEU A 55 -13.52 -5.68 -5.66
N THR A 56 -12.28 -5.90 -5.25
CA THR A 56 -11.63 -7.22 -5.36
C THR A 56 -11.45 -7.87 -3.99
N PRO A 57 -11.37 -9.22 -3.90
CA PRO A 57 -11.16 -9.90 -2.62
C PRO A 57 -9.88 -9.47 -1.89
N ARG A 58 -8.86 -9.01 -2.63
CA ARG A 58 -7.59 -8.50 -2.09
C ARG A 58 -7.78 -7.24 -1.25
N GLU A 59 -8.84 -6.48 -1.51
CA GLU A 59 -9.19 -5.25 -0.79
C GLU A 59 -9.98 -5.52 0.49
N LEU A 60 -10.41 -6.78 0.70
CA LEU A 60 -11.27 -7.18 1.80
C LEU A 60 -10.46 -7.76 2.96
N PHE A 61 -9.96 -6.89 3.83
CA PHE A 61 -9.31 -7.28 5.07
C PHE A 61 -9.68 -6.34 6.22
N ILE A 62 -9.57 -6.83 7.45
CA ILE A 62 -9.88 -6.02 8.64
C ILE A 62 -8.91 -4.84 8.73
N GLY A 63 -9.46 -3.64 8.83
CA GLY A 63 -8.76 -2.36 8.82
C GLY A 63 -8.82 -1.61 7.49
N ALA A 64 -9.13 -2.27 6.37
CA ALA A 64 -9.24 -1.63 5.07
C ALA A 64 -10.43 -0.65 5.01
N THR A 65 -10.31 0.42 4.24
CA THR A 65 -11.47 1.28 3.90
C THR A 65 -11.79 1.11 2.41
N VAL A 66 -12.99 0.63 2.10
CA VAL A 66 -13.45 0.44 0.73
C VAL A 66 -14.48 1.51 0.37
N CYS A 67 -14.38 2.07 -0.83
CA CYS A 67 -15.35 3.05 -1.31
C CYS A 67 -16.43 2.33 -2.14
N ILE A 68 -17.66 2.30 -1.61
CA ILE A 68 -18.83 1.71 -2.27
C ILE A 68 -19.84 2.82 -2.54
N PHE A 69 -20.10 3.13 -3.82
CA PHE A 69 -21.03 4.18 -4.25
C PHE A 69 -20.82 5.52 -3.51
N SER A 70 -19.57 5.99 -3.50
CA SER A 70 -19.13 7.23 -2.82
C SER A 70 -19.31 7.21 -1.30
N ARG A 71 -19.31 6.03 -0.68
CA ARG A 71 -19.28 5.86 0.78
C ARG A 71 -18.00 5.14 1.17
N SER A 72 -17.18 5.80 1.97
CA SER A 72 -16.00 5.20 2.59
C SER A 72 -16.43 4.30 3.75
N LEU A 73 -16.24 2.99 3.59
CA LEU A 73 -16.64 1.96 4.53
C LEU A 73 -15.41 1.27 5.10
N LYS A 74 -15.18 1.40 6.40
CA LYS A 74 -14.05 0.76 7.08
C LYS A 74 -14.42 -0.64 7.53
N LEU A 75 -13.70 -1.66 7.08
CA LEU A 75 -13.88 -3.06 7.50
C LEU A 75 -13.33 -3.22 8.93
N VAL A 76 -14.19 -3.53 9.90
CA VAL A 76 -13.83 -3.55 11.33
C VAL A 76 -13.84 -4.94 11.96
N ASP A 77 -14.63 -5.88 11.46
CA ASP A 77 -14.59 -7.29 11.88
C ASP A 77 -15.16 -8.20 10.77
N TYR A 78 -15.00 -9.51 10.92
CA TYR A 78 -15.67 -10.52 10.12
C TYR A 78 -17.14 -10.62 10.52
N GLY A 79 -18.02 -10.74 9.53
CA GLY A 79 -19.46 -10.84 9.71
C GLY A 79 -19.95 -12.24 10.04
N ASP A 80 -19.15 -13.28 9.76
CA ASP A 80 -19.42 -14.65 10.16
C ASP A 80 -18.13 -15.48 10.40
N GLU A 81 -18.29 -16.60 11.09
CA GLU A 81 -17.20 -17.49 11.49
C GLU A 81 -16.57 -18.22 10.29
N ALA A 82 -17.33 -18.42 9.21
CA ALA A 82 -16.82 -19.06 8.00
C ALA A 82 -15.84 -18.12 7.27
N THR A 83 -16.22 -16.86 7.11
CA THR A 83 -15.36 -15.78 6.61
C THR A 83 -14.16 -15.62 7.52
N ARG A 84 -14.39 -15.57 8.85
CA ARG A 84 -13.29 -15.50 9.81
C ARG A 84 -12.31 -16.65 9.60
N ARG A 85 -12.73 -17.91 9.49
CA ARG A 85 -11.82 -19.05 9.27
C ARG A 85 -11.13 -19.03 7.92
N HIS A 86 -11.80 -18.53 6.87
CA HIS A 86 -11.21 -18.38 5.56
C HIS A 86 -10.08 -17.35 5.57
N PHE A 87 -10.32 -16.18 6.17
CA PHE A 87 -9.33 -15.11 6.28
C PHE A 87 -8.35 -15.27 7.47
N ALA A 88 -8.68 -16.09 8.47
CA ALA A 88 -7.83 -16.42 9.62
C ALA A 88 -7.03 -17.72 9.42
N GLY A 89 -7.25 -18.45 8.31
CA GLY A 89 -6.53 -19.68 7.97
C GLY A 89 -5.04 -19.41 7.75
N SER A 90 -4.23 -19.76 8.76
CA SER A 90 -2.77 -19.58 8.85
C SER A 90 -2.27 -18.20 8.39
N GLU A 91 -2.64 -17.13 9.09
CA GLU A 91 -1.86 -15.88 9.06
C GLU A 91 -0.53 -16.09 9.84
N GLN A 92 0.33 -17.02 9.41
CA GLN A 92 1.70 -17.00 9.90
C GLN A 92 2.34 -15.75 9.30
N GLU A 93 2.67 -14.78 10.14
CA GLU A 93 3.45 -13.64 9.70
C GLU A 93 4.88 -14.09 9.47
N PHE A 94 5.44 -13.70 8.34
CA PHE A 94 6.84 -13.94 8.02
C PHE A 94 7.45 -12.68 7.41
N VAL A 95 8.77 -12.62 7.48
CA VAL A 95 9.56 -11.51 6.94
C VAL A 95 10.27 -11.98 5.69
N ILE A 96 10.25 -11.15 4.66
CA ILE A 96 11.19 -11.24 3.55
C ILE A 96 12.12 -10.03 3.62
N LEU A 97 13.41 -10.31 3.70
CA LEU A 97 14.48 -9.32 3.59
C LEU A 97 14.93 -9.30 2.13
N ILE A 98 14.86 -8.14 1.48
CA ILE A 98 15.55 -7.91 0.20
C ILE A 98 16.92 -7.35 0.55
N LYS A 99 17.97 -8.11 0.22
CA LYS A 99 19.35 -7.72 0.45
C LYS A 99 19.77 -6.58 -0.47
N GLU A 100 20.92 -6.00 -0.20
CA GLU A 100 21.52 -4.95 -1.02
C GLU A 100 21.66 -5.35 -2.50
N GLU A 101 22.03 -6.60 -2.78
CA GLU A 101 22.12 -7.13 -4.16
C GLU A 101 20.76 -7.19 -4.86
N GLY A 102 19.68 -7.28 -4.08
CA GLY A 102 18.31 -7.32 -4.58
C GLY A 102 17.68 -5.93 -4.78
N LEU A 103 18.30 -4.85 -4.30
CA LEU A 103 17.67 -3.51 -4.32
C LEU A 103 17.37 -3.03 -5.74
N LYS A 104 18.25 -3.30 -6.71
CA LYS A 104 18.04 -2.95 -8.13
C LYS A 104 16.89 -3.72 -8.78
N HIS A 105 16.43 -4.79 -8.15
CA HIS A 105 15.33 -5.63 -8.62
C HIS A 105 14.15 -5.65 -7.63
N MET A 106 14.14 -4.77 -6.62
CA MET A 106 13.17 -4.86 -5.52
C MET A 106 11.73 -4.76 -6.00
N GLY A 107 11.45 -3.93 -7.02
CA GLY A 107 10.11 -3.82 -7.59
C GLY A 107 9.65 -5.11 -8.25
N SER A 108 10.54 -5.77 -8.99
CA SER A 108 10.29 -7.10 -9.59
C SER A 108 10.09 -8.19 -8.54
N ILE A 109 10.87 -8.13 -7.45
CA ILE A 109 10.74 -9.04 -6.31
C ILE A 109 9.37 -8.86 -5.64
N ILE A 110 8.97 -7.61 -5.38
CA ILE A 110 7.65 -7.25 -4.81
C ILE A 110 6.51 -7.71 -5.72
N ASP A 111 6.61 -7.46 -7.02
CA ASP A 111 5.59 -7.88 -7.99
C ASP A 111 5.44 -9.41 -8.04
N ARG A 112 6.55 -10.15 -8.00
CA ARG A 112 6.53 -11.61 -7.90
C ARG A 112 5.85 -12.07 -6.60
N MET A 113 6.10 -11.41 -5.47
CA MET A 113 5.45 -11.76 -4.20
C MET A 113 3.94 -11.51 -4.24
N ASN A 114 3.49 -10.42 -4.87
CA ASN A 114 2.07 -10.14 -5.08
C ASN A 114 1.37 -11.24 -5.91
N SER A 115 2.10 -11.89 -6.82
CA SER A 115 1.55 -13.01 -7.61
C SER A 115 1.30 -14.28 -6.79
N TYR A 116 1.91 -14.40 -5.60
CA TYR A 116 1.74 -15.54 -4.70
C TYR A 116 0.61 -15.35 -3.68
N GLU A 117 -0.29 -14.39 -3.90
CA GLU A 117 -1.41 -14.07 -3.01
C GLU A 117 -0.95 -13.79 -1.56
N LEU A 118 0.26 -13.25 -1.42
CA LEU A 118 0.78 -12.79 -0.15
C LEU A 118 0.36 -11.36 0.07
N ARG A 119 -0.12 -11.06 1.28
CA ARG A 119 -0.51 -9.70 1.65
C ARG A 119 0.65 -9.03 2.36
N THR A 120 1.17 -7.96 1.79
CA THR A 120 2.11 -7.08 2.50
C THR A 120 1.38 -6.35 3.61
N THR A 121 1.83 -6.53 4.85
CA THR A 121 1.31 -5.80 6.00
C THR A 121 2.15 -4.58 6.34
N ASN A 122 3.44 -4.62 6.04
CA ASN A 122 4.33 -3.46 6.18
C ASN A 122 5.56 -3.61 5.27
N VAL A 123 6.16 -2.49 4.88
CA VAL A 123 7.43 -2.44 4.16
C VAL A 123 8.25 -1.26 4.66
N ARG A 124 9.56 -1.45 4.82
CA ARG A 124 10.48 -0.33 5.10
C ARG A 124 11.88 -0.62 4.57
N LEU A 125 12.52 0.39 3.98
CA LEU A 125 13.96 0.38 3.70
C LEU A 125 14.69 0.90 4.95
N VAL A 126 15.52 0.05 5.55
CA VAL A 126 16.13 0.29 6.85
C VAL A 126 17.60 -0.10 6.86
N ASP A 127 18.33 0.47 7.80
CA ASP A 127 19.67 0.02 8.18
C ASP A 127 19.56 -0.83 9.46
N LEU A 128 19.56 -2.16 9.31
CA LEU A 128 19.39 -3.08 10.44
C LEU A 128 20.62 -3.13 11.37
N PRO A 129 20.44 -3.44 12.68
CA PRO A 129 21.54 -3.65 13.61
C PRO A 129 22.49 -4.77 13.18
N ASP A 130 23.79 -4.62 13.47
CA ASP A 130 24.84 -5.58 13.08
C ASP A 130 24.58 -7.01 13.61
N SER A 131 23.89 -7.12 14.74
CA SER A 131 23.50 -8.42 15.32
C SER A 131 22.51 -9.21 14.47
N LEU A 132 21.55 -8.52 13.83
CA LEU A 132 20.61 -9.15 12.89
C LEU A 132 21.30 -9.42 11.55
N CYS A 133 22.14 -8.47 11.10
CA CYS A 133 22.92 -8.62 9.87
C CYS A 133 23.79 -9.88 9.90
N SER A 134 24.53 -10.07 11.00
CA SER A 134 25.40 -11.24 11.20
C SER A 134 24.61 -12.55 11.27
N LYS A 135 23.40 -12.52 11.86
CA LYS A 135 22.56 -13.71 12.00
C LYS A 135 21.98 -14.19 10.67
N PHE A 136 21.54 -13.26 9.81
CA PHE A 136 20.86 -13.58 8.55
C PHE A 136 21.78 -13.48 7.32
N GLY A 137 23.05 -13.11 7.51
CA GLY A 137 24.02 -13.00 6.42
C GLY A 137 23.64 -11.92 5.41
N ILE A 138 23.26 -10.74 5.90
CA ILE A 138 22.88 -9.59 5.09
C ILE A 138 23.74 -8.37 5.43
N THR A 139 23.77 -7.38 4.54
CA THR A 139 24.33 -6.06 4.84
C THR A 139 23.34 -5.22 5.66
N ARG A 140 23.80 -4.08 6.20
CA ARG A 140 22.96 -3.22 7.05
C ARG A 140 21.75 -2.71 6.29
N ARG A 141 21.96 -2.19 5.08
CA ARG A 141 20.90 -1.62 4.25
C ARG A 141 20.11 -2.72 3.55
N CYS A 142 18.83 -2.84 3.89
CA CYS A 142 17.94 -3.80 3.26
C CYS A 142 16.49 -3.29 3.26
N VAL A 143 15.65 -3.91 2.44
CA VAL A 143 14.20 -3.72 2.53
C VAL A 143 13.61 -4.85 3.35
N VAL A 144 12.90 -4.51 4.41
CA VAL A 144 12.17 -5.44 5.27
C VAL A 144 10.71 -5.41 4.85
N ILE A 145 10.15 -6.56 4.47
CA ILE A 145 8.74 -6.69 4.11
C ILE A 145 8.08 -7.72 5.02
N LEU A 146 7.04 -7.29 5.72
CA LEU A 146 6.17 -8.17 6.48
C LEU A 146 5.04 -8.66 5.59
N PHE A 147 4.84 -9.97 5.61
CA PHE A 147 3.77 -10.62 4.88
C PHE A 147 2.89 -11.44 5.82
N LYS A 148 1.60 -11.45 5.50
CA LYS A 148 0.65 -12.41 6.02
C LYS A 148 0.11 -13.26 4.88
N GLY A 149 0.07 -14.56 5.10
CA GLY A 149 -0.52 -15.52 4.18
C GLY A 149 -0.16 -16.96 4.56
N SER A 150 -0.88 -17.91 3.96
CA SER A 150 -0.56 -19.32 4.08
C SER A 150 0.63 -19.71 3.19
N ASP A 151 1.20 -20.88 3.47
CA ASP A 151 2.16 -21.58 2.61
C ASP A 151 3.48 -20.81 2.36
N ALA A 152 3.94 -20.08 3.39
CA ALA A 152 5.16 -19.28 3.32
C ALA A 152 6.37 -20.05 2.76
N LEU A 153 6.61 -21.29 3.23
CA LEU A 153 7.74 -22.11 2.78
C LEU A 153 7.71 -22.45 1.29
N GLU A 154 6.54 -22.76 0.73
CA GLU A 154 6.38 -23.07 -0.68
C GLU A 154 6.62 -21.82 -1.53
N LYS A 155 5.98 -20.70 -1.14
CA LYS A 155 6.06 -19.41 -1.83
C LYS A 155 7.47 -18.84 -1.84
N VAL A 156 8.21 -19.03 -0.75
CA VAL A 156 9.63 -18.64 -0.62
C VAL A 156 10.52 -19.43 -1.58
N SER A 157 10.28 -20.73 -1.75
CA SER A 157 11.09 -21.56 -2.66
C SER A 157 10.98 -21.12 -4.12
N GLY A 158 9.83 -20.55 -4.53
CA GLY A 158 9.64 -19.97 -5.85
C GLY A 158 10.37 -18.63 -6.03
N LEU A 159 10.50 -17.86 -4.93
CA LEU A 159 11.20 -16.57 -4.94
C LEU A 159 12.71 -16.76 -5.08
N ASP A 160 13.32 -17.64 -4.28
CA ASP A 160 14.77 -17.89 -4.33
C ASP A 160 15.24 -18.44 -5.68
N LYS A 161 14.38 -19.18 -6.39
CA LYS A 161 14.66 -19.63 -7.78
C LYS A 161 14.65 -18.47 -8.77
N SER A 162 13.76 -17.50 -8.59
CA SER A 162 13.63 -16.35 -9.49
C SER A 162 14.69 -15.27 -9.19
N PHE A 163 15.09 -15.14 -7.93
CA PHE A 163 15.99 -14.10 -7.43
C PHE A 163 17.08 -14.71 -6.53
N PRO A 164 18.00 -15.50 -7.10
CA PRO A 164 18.99 -16.23 -6.32
C PRO A 164 19.88 -15.27 -5.52
N ASN A 165 20.04 -15.58 -4.24
CA ASN A 165 20.83 -14.82 -3.26
C ASN A 165 20.36 -13.38 -2.96
N MET A 166 19.26 -12.90 -3.54
CA MET A 166 18.77 -11.53 -3.34
C MET A 166 17.83 -11.38 -2.14
N THR A 167 17.24 -12.48 -1.67
CA THR A 167 16.26 -12.47 -0.59
C THR A 167 16.66 -13.39 0.57
N VAL A 168 16.12 -13.10 1.76
CA VAL A 168 16.12 -14.02 2.92
C VAL A 168 14.70 -14.07 3.46
N SER A 169 14.15 -15.28 3.60
CA SER A 169 12.86 -15.48 4.25
C SER A 169 13.02 -15.96 5.67
N ILE A 170 12.21 -15.41 6.57
CA ILE A 170 12.29 -15.65 8.01
C ILE A 170 10.88 -15.88 8.52
N SER A 171 10.62 -17.10 9.02
CA SER A 171 9.31 -17.53 9.51
C SER A 171 9.32 -17.92 11.00
N ASP A 172 10.50 -17.95 11.64
CA ASP A 172 10.61 -18.16 13.09
C ASP A 172 10.01 -16.96 13.82
N ILE A 173 9.10 -17.22 14.76
CA ILE A 173 8.31 -16.18 15.42
C ILE A 173 9.20 -15.22 16.23
N SER A 174 10.23 -15.73 16.90
CA SER A 174 11.14 -14.89 17.70
C SER A 174 11.93 -13.95 16.79
N ASP A 175 12.41 -14.45 15.67
CA ASP A 175 13.17 -13.67 14.70
C ASP A 175 12.31 -12.67 13.93
N VAL A 176 11.10 -13.06 13.52
CA VAL A 176 10.11 -12.15 12.94
C VAL A 176 9.83 -11.00 13.89
N ASN A 177 9.62 -11.27 15.19
CA ASN A 177 9.38 -10.22 16.18
C ASN A 177 10.59 -9.27 16.32
N ARG A 178 11.80 -9.81 16.43
CA ARG A 178 13.02 -8.98 16.56
C ARG A 178 13.25 -8.10 15.34
N ILE A 179 13.00 -8.61 14.14
CA ILE A 179 13.12 -7.81 12.92
C ILE A 179 12.00 -6.79 12.85
N ARG A 180 10.77 -7.17 13.21
CA ARG A 180 9.64 -6.24 13.23
C ARG A 180 9.95 -5.04 14.12
N ASP A 181 10.42 -5.29 15.33
CA ASP A 181 10.73 -4.24 16.30
C ASP A 181 11.89 -3.35 15.80
N ALA A 182 12.93 -3.96 15.23
CA ALA A 182 14.07 -3.22 14.69
C ALA A 182 13.76 -2.40 13.43
N ALA A 183 12.88 -2.91 12.56
CA ALA A 183 12.57 -2.29 11.29
C ALA A 183 11.43 -1.28 11.38
N PHE A 184 10.38 -1.57 12.16
CA PHE A 184 9.14 -0.80 12.17
C PHE A 184 8.92 0.03 13.43
N GLY A 185 9.78 -0.11 14.45
CA GLY A 185 9.80 0.81 15.59
C GLY A 185 10.27 2.22 15.22
N PRO A 186 10.18 3.18 16.16
CA PRO A 186 10.80 4.49 16.01
C PRO A 186 12.32 4.35 15.84
N GLY A 187 12.90 5.13 14.94
CA GLY A 187 14.32 5.03 14.65
C GLY A 187 14.79 5.94 13.53
N ASP A 188 16.07 5.80 13.21
CA ASP A 188 16.72 6.59 12.18
C ASP A 188 16.11 6.33 10.81
N THR A 189 16.04 7.39 10.01
CA THR A 189 15.58 7.33 8.64
C THR A 189 16.73 7.07 7.67
N THR A 190 16.44 6.34 6.61
CA THR A 190 17.34 6.16 5.47
C THR A 190 17.20 7.29 4.45
N ALA A 191 16.20 8.17 4.63
CA ALA A 191 15.95 9.30 3.76
C ALA A 191 17.09 10.33 3.81
N VAL A 192 17.38 10.94 2.66
CA VAL A 192 18.39 11.99 2.50
C VAL A 192 17.74 13.36 2.36
N THR A 193 18.48 14.42 2.63
CA THR A 193 17.91 15.79 2.73
C THR A 193 18.12 16.64 1.47
N ARG A 194 18.83 16.15 0.46
CA ARG A 194 19.20 16.91 -0.75
C ARG A 194 19.08 16.05 -1.99
N ASN A 195 18.83 16.70 -3.13
CA ASN A 195 18.69 16.05 -4.44
C ASN A 195 17.76 14.84 -4.36
N CYS A 196 16.60 15.02 -3.72
CA CYS A 196 15.57 14.02 -3.60
C CYS A 196 14.23 14.53 -4.13
N SER A 197 13.31 13.60 -4.36
CA SER A 197 11.89 13.85 -4.58
C SER A 197 11.11 12.68 -3.97
N VAL A 198 9.83 12.89 -3.68
CA VAL A 198 8.97 11.86 -3.10
C VAL A 198 7.92 11.44 -4.12
N CYS A 199 7.80 10.13 -4.31
CA CYS A 199 6.70 9.49 -5.01
C CYS A 199 5.84 8.76 -3.99
N VAL A 200 4.53 9.03 -3.96
CA VAL A 200 3.60 8.28 -3.11
C VAL A 200 2.69 7.44 -3.99
N ILE A 201 2.83 6.13 -3.87
CA ILE A 201 1.96 5.15 -4.52
C ILE A 201 0.66 5.12 -3.72
N LYS A 202 -0.41 5.60 -4.36
CA LYS A 202 -1.68 5.87 -3.70
C LYS A 202 -2.41 4.59 -3.29
N PRO A 203 -3.32 4.64 -2.29
CA PRO A 203 -3.99 3.44 -1.79
C PRO A 203 -4.64 2.54 -2.84
N HIS A 204 -5.35 3.10 -3.83
CA HIS A 204 -5.95 2.30 -4.90
C HIS A 204 -4.91 1.56 -5.76
N ALA A 205 -3.73 2.14 -5.99
CA ALA A 205 -2.65 1.51 -6.75
C ALA A 205 -1.96 0.40 -5.95
N VAL A 206 -1.79 0.60 -4.63
CA VAL A 206 -1.30 -0.43 -3.70
C VAL A 206 -2.28 -1.61 -3.64
N MET A 207 -3.57 -1.32 -3.51
CA MET A 207 -4.65 -2.31 -3.48
C MET A 207 -4.75 -3.13 -4.78
N SER A 208 -4.45 -2.49 -5.92
CA SER A 208 -4.36 -3.16 -7.22
C SER A 208 -3.07 -3.97 -7.40
N GLY A 209 -2.13 -3.92 -6.45
CA GLY A 209 -0.86 -4.64 -6.51
C GLY A 209 0.21 -3.98 -7.38
N TYR A 210 0.04 -2.71 -7.76
CA TYR A 210 0.93 -2.02 -8.71
C TYR A 210 2.23 -1.50 -8.09
N GLN A 211 2.40 -1.58 -6.77
CA GLN A 211 3.57 -1.02 -6.09
C GLN A 211 4.90 -1.59 -6.61
N GLY A 212 4.97 -2.89 -6.90
CA GLY A 212 6.18 -3.53 -7.43
C GLY A 212 6.54 -2.99 -8.82
N ALA A 213 5.57 -2.95 -9.73
CA ALA A 213 5.76 -2.45 -11.08
C ALA A 213 6.12 -0.94 -11.12
N ILE A 214 5.52 -0.13 -10.24
CA ILE A 214 5.85 1.29 -10.11
C ILE A 214 7.27 1.48 -9.59
N ILE A 215 7.65 0.78 -8.51
CA ILE A 215 9.00 0.85 -7.93
C ILE A 215 10.05 0.40 -8.95
N GLN A 216 9.81 -0.71 -9.65
CA GLN A 216 10.74 -1.17 -10.68
C GLN A 216 10.90 -0.13 -11.79
N ARG A 217 9.79 0.50 -12.22
CA ARG A 217 9.86 1.56 -13.23
C ARG A 217 10.71 2.74 -12.77
N LEU A 218 10.62 3.15 -11.50
CA LEU A 218 11.48 4.23 -10.99
C LEU A 218 12.97 3.83 -11.06
N ILE A 219 13.30 2.61 -10.65
CA ILE A 219 14.67 2.10 -10.70
C ILE A 219 15.18 2.01 -12.16
N ASP A 220 14.36 1.50 -13.07
CA ASP A 220 14.72 1.33 -14.49
C ASP A 220 14.97 2.68 -15.20
N GLU A 221 14.34 3.76 -14.72
CA GLU A 221 14.55 5.14 -15.20
C GLU A 221 15.77 5.81 -14.57
N GLY A 222 16.52 5.09 -13.72
CA GLY A 222 17.78 5.56 -13.14
C GLY A 222 17.64 6.29 -11.81
N PHE A 223 16.49 6.19 -11.12
CA PHE A 223 16.39 6.69 -9.75
C PHE A 223 17.05 5.73 -8.76
N ASP A 224 17.84 6.30 -7.85
CA ASP A 224 18.26 5.62 -6.64
C ASP A 224 17.17 5.77 -5.58
N ILE A 225 16.66 4.65 -5.05
CA ILE A 225 15.69 4.66 -3.94
C ILE A 225 16.45 4.74 -2.62
N THR A 226 16.32 5.87 -1.92
CA THR A 226 17.01 6.13 -0.66
C THR A 226 16.15 5.81 0.56
N ALA A 227 14.82 5.93 0.44
CA ALA A 227 13.88 5.54 1.49
C ALA A 227 12.60 4.95 0.89
N LEU A 228 11.98 4.03 1.62
CA LEU A 228 10.74 3.37 1.26
C LEU A 228 9.99 3.03 2.54
N GLY A 229 8.67 3.28 2.56
CA GLY A 229 7.82 2.94 3.70
C GLY A 229 6.36 2.80 3.31
N MET A 230 5.62 1.91 3.99
CA MET A 230 4.16 1.80 3.91
C MET A 230 3.53 2.56 5.08
N TYR A 231 2.55 3.40 4.77
CA TYR A 231 1.90 4.29 5.72
C TYR A 231 0.38 4.23 5.56
N SER A 232 -0.36 4.39 6.65
CA SER A 232 -1.81 4.56 6.61
C SER A 232 -2.14 5.90 7.25
N LEU A 233 -2.50 6.88 6.42
CA LEU A 233 -2.75 8.23 6.88
C LEU A 233 -4.16 8.34 7.47
N SER A 234 -4.30 9.04 8.60
CA SER A 234 -5.60 9.52 9.04
C SER A 234 -6.10 10.61 8.09
N VAL A 235 -7.36 11.02 8.24
CA VAL A 235 -7.90 12.15 7.47
C VAL A 235 -7.09 13.42 7.76
N ALA A 236 -6.77 13.68 9.04
CA ALA A 236 -5.97 14.83 9.44
C ALA A 236 -4.56 14.79 8.83
N ASP A 237 -3.88 13.64 8.88
CA ASP A 237 -2.54 13.51 8.27
C ASP A 237 -2.60 13.71 6.74
N ALA A 238 -3.68 13.26 6.09
CA ALA A 238 -3.87 13.45 4.65
C ALA A 238 -4.19 14.91 4.28
N GLU A 239 -4.93 15.64 5.13
CA GLU A 239 -5.17 17.08 4.98
C GLU A 239 -3.87 17.87 5.15
N ASP A 240 -3.09 17.55 6.19
CA ASP A 240 -1.79 18.19 6.44
C ASP A 240 -0.82 17.94 5.28
N PHE A 241 -0.74 16.70 4.78
CA PHE A 241 0.11 16.37 3.63
C PHE A 241 -0.29 17.09 2.34
N LEU A 242 -1.60 17.29 2.11
CA LEU A 242 -2.13 17.88 0.88
C LEU A 242 -2.44 19.37 1.00
N GLU A 243 -2.10 20.03 2.11
CA GLU A 243 -2.54 21.38 2.45
C GLU A 243 -2.31 22.38 1.31
N VAL A 244 -1.18 22.28 0.62
CA VAL A 244 -0.79 23.16 -0.50
C VAL A 244 -1.77 23.11 -1.68
N TYR A 245 -2.56 22.04 -1.81
CA TYR A 245 -3.58 21.88 -2.85
C TYR A 245 -4.95 22.41 -2.44
N ASN A 246 -5.15 22.77 -1.18
CA ASN A 246 -6.42 23.28 -0.67
C ASN A 246 -6.77 24.62 -1.32
N GLY A 247 -7.95 24.69 -1.94
CA GLY A 247 -8.39 25.85 -2.72
C GLY A 247 -7.76 26.01 -4.10
N VAL A 248 -6.76 25.18 -4.45
CA VAL A 248 -6.12 25.16 -5.78
C VAL A 248 -6.70 24.06 -6.66
N VAL A 249 -6.88 22.85 -6.09
CA VAL A 249 -7.39 21.68 -6.82
C VAL A 249 -8.87 21.48 -6.47
N PRO A 250 -9.80 21.52 -7.45
CA PRO A 250 -11.23 21.32 -7.20
C PRO A 250 -11.57 20.00 -6.50
N GLU A 251 -10.78 18.97 -6.77
CA GLU A 251 -10.94 17.62 -6.22
C GLU A 251 -10.26 17.42 -4.85
N TYR A 252 -9.74 18.47 -4.19
CA TYR A 252 -8.98 18.39 -2.93
C TYR A 252 -9.59 17.44 -1.89
N GLN A 253 -10.86 17.63 -1.54
CA GLN A 253 -11.55 16.79 -0.54
C GLN A 253 -11.57 15.31 -0.94
N ARG A 254 -11.74 15.01 -2.23
CA ARG A 254 -11.71 13.64 -2.74
C ARG A 254 -10.29 13.06 -2.76
N LEU A 255 -9.26 13.90 -2.90
CA LEU A 255 -7.87 13.48 -2.77
C LEU A 255 -7.55 13.09 -1.33
N VAL A 256 -7.99 13.88 -0.35
CA VAL A 256 -7.88 13.57 1.09
C VAL A 256 -8.59 12.25 1.42
N GLU A 257 -9.84 12.08 0.96
CA GLU A 257 -10.59 10.82 1.13
C GLU A 257 -9.86 9.63 0.50
N GLN A 258 -9.28 9.80 -0.69
CA GLN A 258 -8.55 8.74 -1.38
C GLN A 258 -7.22 8.40 -0.68
N MET A 259 -6.50 9.39 -0.16
CA MET A 259 -5.24 9.17 0.56
C MET A 259 -5.45 8.51 1.92
N SER A 260 -6.56 8.81 2.58
CA SER A 260 -6.95 8.21 3.88
C SER A 260 -7.71 6.89 3.74
N SER A 261 -7.96 6.40 2.52
CA SER A 261 -8.77 5.19 2.29
C SER A 261 -8.02 3.87 2.52
N GLY A 262 -6.72 3.89 2.81
CA GLY A 262 -5.94 2.67 2.97
C GLY A 262 -4.44 2.94 2.98
N PRO A 263 -3.62 1.89 2.90
CA PRO A 263 -2.19 2.07 2.93
C PRO A 263 -1.66 2.66 1.63
N CYS A 264 -0.80 3.68 1.75
CA CYS A 264 0.02 4.19 0.66
C CYS A 264 1.48 3.77 0.87
N TRP A 265 2.29 3.80 -0.20
CA TRP A 265 3.72 3.58 -0.10
C TRP A 265 4.44 4.85 -0.51
N ALA A 266 5.21 5.45 0.40
CA ALA A 266 6.07 6.58 0.07
C ALA A 266 7.46 6.06 -0.32
N VAL A 267 8.00 6.62 -1.40
CA VAL A 267 9.30 6.27 -1.98
C VAL A 267 10.07 7.57 -2.15
N GLN A 268 11.21 7.70 -1.46
CA GLN A 268 12.15 8.76 -1.75
C GLN A 268 13.08 8.31 -2.87
N VAL A 269 13.17 9.14 -3.91
CA VAL A 269 14.04 8.93 -5.07
C VAL A 269 15.10 10.02 -5.17
N CYS A 270 16.30 9.64 -5.59
CA CYS A 270 17.41 10.51 -5.90
C CYS A 270 17.86 10.32 -7.35
N ALA A 271 18.16 11.43 -8.01
CA ALA A 271 18.72 11.48 -9.36
C ALA A 271 19.29 12.88 -9.61
N GLU A 272 19.86 13.11 -10.80
CA GLU A 272 20.09 14.47 -11.29
C GLU A 272 18.74 15.15 -11.55
N ASN A 273 18.47 16.30 -10.93
CA ASN A 273 17.20 17.04 -11.02
C ASN A 273 15.96 16.13 -10.76
N PRO A 274 15.84 15.56 -9.55
CA PRO A 274 14.91 14.46 -9.28
C PRO A 274 13.43 14.88 -9.40
N VAL A 275 13.07 16.11 -9.04
CA VAL A 275 11.70 16.60 -9.10
C VAL A 275 11.20 16.69 -10.55
N PRO A 276 11.86 17.42 -11.48
CA PRO A 276 11.48 17.40 -12.89
C PRO A 276 11.48 16.00 -13.51
N ALA A 277 12.49 15.18 -13.21
CA ALA A 277 12.60 13.82 -13.74
C ALA A 277 11.41 12.95 -13.29
N LEU A 278 11.06 13.00 -12.00
CA LEU A 278 9.96 12.21 -11.44
C LEU A 278 8.62 12.65 -12.04
N ARG A 279 8.40 13.96 -12.16
CA ARG A 279 7.18 14.52 -12.79
C ARG A 279 7.03 14.07 -14.24
N ALA A 280 8.12 14.00 -15.00
CA ALA A 280 8.09 13.52 -16.38
C ALA A 280 7.64 12.05 -16.48
N ILE A 281 8.11 11.20 -15.56
CA ILE A 281 7.76 9.77 -15.51
C ILE A 281 6.34 9.55 -14.99
N CYS A 282 5.90 10.35 -14.01
CA CYS A 282 4.52 10.33 -13.53
C CYS A 282 3.52 10.79 -14.59
N GLY A 283 3.86 11.83 -15.36
CA GLY A 283 2.99 12.45 -16.36
C GLY A 283 1.97 13.44 -15.76
N PRO A 284 1.12 14.06 -16.60
CA PRO A 284 0.10 15.02 -16.17
C PRO A 284 -0.83 14.49 -15.06
N HIS A 285 -1.42 15.40 -14.27
CA HIS A 285 -2.28 15.03 -13.14
C HIS A 285 -3.50 14.18 -13.53
N ASP A 286 -4.06 14.42 -14.71
CA ASP A 286 -5.28 13.77 -15.22
C ASP A 286 -4.94 12.52 -16.06
N PRO A 287 -5.32 11.30 -15.61
CA PRO A 287 -5.07 10.06 -16.36
C PRO A 287 -5.69 10.06 -17.76
N ASP A 288 -6.84 10.71 -17.99
CA ASP A 288 -7.48 10.75 -19.30
C ASP A 288 -6.59 11.45 -20.35
N VAL A 289 -5.92 12.53 -19.93
CA VAL A 289 -4.93 13.22 -20.76
C VAL A 289 -3.72 12.31 -21.02
N CYS A 290 -3.29 11.55 -20.00
CA CYS A 290 -2.16 10.65 -20.10
C CYS A 290 -2.43 9.48 -21.06
N HIS A 291 -3.62 8.87 -21.01
CA HIS A 291 -3.99 7.76 -21.90
C HIS A 291 -3.90 8.13 -23.39
N VAL A 292 -4.22 9.39 -23.73
CA VAL A 292 -4.22 9.86 -25.11
C VAL A 292 -2.85 10.37 -25.55
N LEU A 293 -2.17 11.16 -24.69
CA LEU A 293 -0.99 11.93 -25.09
C LEU A 293 0.33 11.39 -24.51
N PHE A 294 0.28 10.70 -23.38
CA PHE A 294 1.45 10.23 -22.63
C PHE A 294 1.30 8.76 -22.17
N PRO A 295 1.05 7.80 -23.08
CA PRO A 295 0.63 6.44 -22.72
C PRO A 295 1.70 5.63 -21.94
N HIS A 296 2.93 6.13 -21.87
CA HIS A 296 4.05 5.48 -21.21
C HIS A 296 4.18 5.86 -19.73
N THR A 297 3.51 6.93 -19.27
CA THR A 297 3.66 7.48 -17.91
C THR A 297 2.97 6.62 -16.86
N LEU A 298 3.39 6.77 -15.59
CA LEU A 298 2.81 6.02 -14.48
C LEU A 298 1.30 6.31 -14.33
N ARG A 299 0.89 7.58 -14.43
CA ARG A 299 -0.52 7.97 -14.32
C ARG A 299 -1.36 7.42 -15.49
N SER A 300 -0.78 7.26 -16.68
CA SER A 300 -1.46 6.57 -17.79
C SER A 300 -1.62 5.06 -17.54
N LYS A 301 -0.67 4.41 -16.87
CA LYS A 301 -0.67 2.95 -16.72
C LYS A 301 -1.50 2.49 -15.52
N TYR A 302 -1.49 3.29 -14.46
CA TYR A 302 -2.02 2.89 -13.14
C TYR A 302 -3.09 3.85 -12.61
N GLY A 303 -3.35 4.97 -13.29
CA GLY A 303 -4.43 5.88 -12.98
C GLY A 303 -5.77 5.42 -13.53
N VAL A 304 -6.83 5.78 -12.82
CA VAL A 304 -8.23 5.48 -13.13
C VAL A 304 -9.02 6.76 -13.38
N ASP A 305 -8.80 7.78 -12.54
CA ASP A 305 -9.41 9.11 -12.66
C ASP A 305 -8.52 10.15 -11.95
N ARG A 306 -8.89 11.43 -11.98
CA ARG A 306 -8.11 12.52 -11.35
C ARG A 306 -7.78 12.29 -9.88
N THR A 307 -8.68 11.67 -9.13
CA THR A 307 -8.50 11.40 -7.70
C THR A 307 -7.67 10.14 -7.47
N ARG A 308 -7.99 9.08 -8.23
CA ARG A 308 -7.29 7.79 -8.26
C ARG A 308 -6.32 7.75 -9.44
N ASN A 309 -5.32 8.63 -9.42
CA ASN A 309 -4.40 8.81 -10.55
C ASN A 309 -3.12 7.97 -10.44
N GLY A 310 -3.10 6.88 -9.67
CA GLY A 310 -1.95 6.01 -9.47
C GLY A 310 -0.94 6.54 -8.44
N VAL A 311 -0.35 7.70 -8.70
CA VAL A 311 0.78 8.24 -7.93
C VAL A 311 0.68 9.75 -7.66
N HIS A 312 1.09 10.15 -6.46
CA HIS A 312 1.53 11.51 -6.13
C HIS A 312 3.04 11.63 -6.41
N CYS A 313 3.48 12.81 -6.83
CA CYS A 313 4.90 13.15 -6.92
C CYS A 313 5.09 14.61 -6.52
N THR A 314 6.19 14.92 -5.85
CA THR A 314 6.53 16.29 -5.48
C THR A 314 6.50 17.21 -6.70
N ASP A 315 5.88 18.38 -6.57
CA ASP A 315 5.71 19.34 -7.67
C ASP A 315 6.82 20.40 -7.74
N LEU A 316 7.36 20.81 -6.58
CA LEU A 316 8.39 21.85 -6.42
C LEU A 316 9.65 21.32 -5.70
N GLU A 317 10.80 21.96 -5.91
CA GLU A 317 12.08 21.52 -5.32
C GLU A 317 12.13 21.76 -3.81
N GLU A 318 11.54 22.87 -3.36
CA GLU A 318 11.41 23.24 -1.95
C GLU A 318 10.50 22.31 -1.14
N ASP A 319 9.53 21.65 -1.79
CA ASP A 319 8.57 20.75 -1.15
C ASP A 319 9.17 19.35 -0.91
N ALA A 320 10.13 18.93 -1.74
CA ALA A 320 10.74 17.60 -1.65
C ALA A 320 11.27 17.24 -0.25
N PRO A 321 12.08 18.09 0.43
CA PRO A 321 12.53 17.79 1.79
C PRO A 321 11.38 17.76 2.81
N LEU A 322 10.35 18.60 2.63
CA LEU A 322 9.19 18.66 3.55
C LEU A 322 8.32 17.40 3.43
N GLU A 323 7.99 16.98 2.22
CA GLU A 323 7.26 15.73 1.96
C GLU A 323 8.07 14.51 2.46
N SER A 324 9.40 14.55 2.29
CA SER A 324 10.27 13.49 2.78
C SER A 324 10.29 13.43 4.31
N GLU A 325 10.39 14.57 4.99
CA GLU A 325 10.35 14.64 6.45
C GLU A 325 9.00 14.18 6.99
N PHE A 326 7.89 14.56 6.33
CA PHE A 326 6.55 14.13 6.67
C PHE A 326 6.46 12.60 6.77
N PHE A 327 6.80 11.86 5.71
CA PHE A 327 6.69 10.39 5.73
C PHE A 327 7.78 9.71 6.54
N PHE A 328 9.04 10.09 6.33
CA PHE A 328 10.18 9.32 6.80
C PHE A 328 10.75 9.80 8.13
N SER A 329 10.15 10.83 8.75
CA SER A 329 10.50 11.29 10.10
C SER A 329 9.26 11.42 10.99
N LEU A 330 8.26 12.22 10.59
CA LEU A 330 7.08 12.48 11.43
C LEU A 330 6.20 11.22 11.50
N ILE A 331 5.59 10.80 10.40
CA ILE A 331 4.66 9.67 10.37
C ILE A 331 5.36 8.36 10.75
N GLN A 332 6.62 8.17 10.36
CA GLN A 332 7.39 6.96 10.71
C GLN A 332 7.56 6.74 12.22
N ASN A 333 7.65 7.83 13.00
CA ASN A 333 7.98 7.79 14.42
C ASN A 333 6.79 8.13 15.34
N LEU A 334 5.57 8.19 14.79
CA LEU A 334 4.31 8.29 15.54
C LEU A 334 3.89 6.93 16.13
#